data_AF-A0A7S2C0X1-F1
#
_entry.id   AF-A0A7S2C0X1-F1
#
_cell.length_a   1.000
_cell.length_b   1.000
_cell.length_c   1.000
_cell.angle_alpha   90.00
_cell.angle_beta   90.00
_cell.angle_gamma   90.00
#
_symmetry.space_group_name_H-M   'P 1'
#
loop_
_entity.id
_entity.type
_entity.pdbx_description
1 polymer ?
#
loop_
_entity_poly.entity_id
_entity_poly.type
_entity_poly.pdbx_seq_one_letter_code
_entity_poly.pdbx_strand_id
1 'polypeptide(L)'
;VTGGDLASPYGYMRAPWNLNPSSYVTRYHKVCGLSPDAVYSWPTCTNHFDLTFNYTTWYDWVWDVSYTPHGPVHLFIGGMGGSCNQMDLSPWLTEHEEKMFKYMMFAMQKNLWRSYAIEFPKYCTQDNSDECTIRCNTDDELTFVGALRGQMTGMMRLNTTEMEKFNNETIMEIAHATFCGRAPYGGDHLESSSPTEASFWPIHPTLDRLYQYKQLVAPFEEDVWDLDESEPGGEVQMYCIYSMEGGCKGHHAGDLCFTESISRVNGTYEKSYYTNYEMRTAMTPATYSLPYIYNDFQWDHCAQVTNATFPRVGDM
;
A
#
# COMPACT_ATOMS: atom_id res chain seq x y z
N VAL A 1 17.90 18.80 2.32
CA VAL A 1 18.02 17.77 1.28
C VAL A 1 17.79 18.43 -0.07
N THR A 2 18.85 18.72 -0.83
CA THR A 2 18.70 19.05 -2.26
C THR A 2 18.24 17.79 -2.96
N GLY A 3 17.09 17.84 -3.65
CA GLY A 3 16.43 16.68 -4.25
C GLY A 3 17.38 15.88 -5.15
N GLY A 4 17.84 14.73 -4.66
CA GLY A 4 18.42 13.71 -5.53
C GLY A 4 17.32 13.13 -6.41
N ASP A 5 17.68 12.69 -7.61
CA ASP A 5 16.79 11.95 -8.49
C ASP A 5 16.16 10.77 -7.71
N LEU A 6 14.86 10.87 -7.44
CA LEU A 6 14.06 9.79 -6.84
C LEU A 6 13.77 8.74 -7.90
N ALA A 7 14.79 7.96 -8.24
CA ALA A 7 14.72 6.86 -9.19
C ALA A 7 15.16 5.55 -8.54
N SER A 8 14.59 4.43 -8.99
CA SER A 8 15.19 3.12 -8.77
C SER A 8 16.58 3.06 -9.43
N PRO A 9 17.44 2.10 -9.04
CA PRO A 9 18.76 1.95 -9.68
C PRO A 9 18.67 1.62 -11.18
N TYR A 10 17.50 1.18 -11.65
CA TYR A 10 17.22 0.85 -13.05
C TYR A 10 16.33 1.90 -13.77
N GLY A 11 16.05 3.05 -13.15
CA GLY A 11 15.31 4.17 -13.76
C GLY A 11 14.06 4.62 -12.98
N TYR A 12 13.17 5.35 -13.66
CA TYR A 12 12.06 6.10 -13.03
C TYR A 12 10.74 5.34 -12.88
N MET A 13 10.58 4.18 -13.52
CA MET A 13 9.30 3.44 -13.51
C MET A 13 9.03 2.67 -12.21
N ARG A 14 10.03 2.57 -11.33
CA ARG A 14 9.98 1.86 -10.06
C ARG A 14 10.46 2.74 -8.93
N ALA A 15 10.04 2.41 -7.72
CA ALA A 15 10.48 3.16 -6.55
C ALA A 15 11.98 3.01 -6.26
N PRO A 16 12.59 3.99 -5.56
CA PRO A 16 14.01 3.97 -5.20
C PRO A 16 14.47 2.70 -4.47
N TRP A 17 13.56 2.04 -3.76
CA TRP A 17 13.83 0.80 -3.01
C TRP A 17 13.49 -0.48 -3.79
N ASN A 18 13.38 -0.45 -5.11
CA ASN A 18 13.11 -1.66 -5.91
C ASN A 18 14.32 -2.04 -6.79
N LEU A 19 14.89 -3.23 -6.55
CA LEU A 19 16.05 -3.78 -7.27
C LEU A 19 15.69 -4.68 -8.46
N ASN A 20 14.46 -4.63 -8.95
CA ASN A 20 14.04 -5.48 -10.06
C ASN A 20 14.79 -5.08 -11.36
N PRO A 21 15.68 -5.95 -11.90
CA PRO A 21 16.51 -5.65 -13.07
C PRO A 21 15.76 -5.78 -14.40
N SER A 22 14.54 -6.32 -14.37
CA SER A 22 13.76 -6.60 -15.57
C SER A 22 13.45 -5.31 -16.35
N SER A 23 13.76 -5.29 -17.65
CA SER A 23 13.33 -4.22 -18.56
C SER A 23 11.83 -4.26 -18.89
N TYR A 24 11.11 -5.26 -18.39
CA TYR A 24 9.69 -5.47 -18.65
C TYR A 24 8.86 -5.33 -17.37
N VAL A 25 7.56 -5.09 -17.54
CA VAL A 25 6.59 -5.21 -16.46
C VAL A 25 6.66 -6.62 -15.89
N THR A 26 6.90 -6.73 -14.59
CA THR A 26 7.15 -7.98 -13.88
C THR A 26 6.00 -8.29 -12.96
N ARG A 27 5.44 -9.49 -13.11
CA ARG A 27 4.51 -10.09 -12.15
C ARG A 27 5.21 -11.21 -11.41
N TYR A 28 5.01 -11.30 -10.11
CA TYR A 28 5.58 -12.35 -9.29
C TYR A 28 4.48 -12.91 -8.39
N HIS A 29 4.18 -14.20 -8.52
CA HIS A 29 3.04 -14.86 -7.86
C HIS A 29 3.42 -15.46 -6.50
N LYS A 30 4.57 -15.06 -5.95
CA LYS A 30 5.12 -15.53 -4.68
C LYS A 30 5.64 -14.34 -3.88
N VAL A 31 5.82 -14.53 -2.58
CA VAL A 31 6.47 -13.56 -1.70
C VAL A 31 7.61 -14.28 -1.00
N CYS A 32 8.84 -14.04 -1.47
CA CYS A 32 10.06 -14.67 -0.97
C CYS A 32 9.97 -16.19 -0.91
N GLY A 33 9.55 -16.79 -2.03
CA GLY A 33 9.36 -18.23 -2.19
C GLY A 33 8.03 -18.79 -1.66
N LEU A 34 7.27 -18.01 -0.88
CA LEU A 34 6.00 -18.42 -0.30
C LEU A 34 4.80 -18.07 -1.18
N SER A 35 3.74 -18.86 -1.10
CA SER A 35 2.51 -18.63 -1.85
C SER A 35 1.54 -17.72 -1.07
N PRO A 36 1.08 -16.58 -1.64
CA PRO A 36 0.28 -15.58 -0.92
C PRO A 36 -1.00 -16.10 -0.24
N ASP A 37 -1.60 -17.14 -0.82
CA ASP A 37 -2.81 -17.81 -0.31
C ASP A 37 -2.64 -18.41 1.09
N ALA A 38 -1.40 -18.60 1.54
CA ALA A 38 -1.12 -19.11 2.88
C ALA A 38 -1.36 -18.09 4.01
N VAL A 39 -1.60 -16.80 3.68
CA VAL A 39 -1.88 -15.72 4.66
C VAL A 39 -3.01 -14.80 4.18
N TYR A 40 -3.10 -14.54 2.88
CA TYR A 40 -4.08 -13.62 2.31
C TYR A 40 -4.99 -14.34 1.34
N SER A 41 -6.29 -14.05 1.40
CA SER A 41 -7.24 -14.55 0.40
C SER A 41 -7.36 -13.57 -0.77
N TRP A 42 -7.58 -14.12 -1.96
CA TRP A 42 -7.93 -13.31 -3.12
C TRP A 42 -9.31 -12.63 -2.89
N PRO A 43 -9.50 -11.35 -3.28
CA PRO A 43 -10.78 -10.68 -3.08
C PRO A 43 -11.93 -11.38 -3.80
N THR A 44 -13.10 -11.41 -3.15
CA THR A 44 -14.30 -12.07 -3.64
C THR A 44 -15.45 -11.09 -3.79
N CYS A 45 -16.47 -11.49 -4.54
CA CYS A 45 -17.75 -10.78 -4.61
C CYS A 45 -18.40 -10.58 -3.24
N THR A 46 -18.21 -11.51 -2.29
CA THR A 46 -18.69 -11.34 -0.91
C THR A 46 -17.99 -10.18 -0.23
N ASN A 47 -16.68 -9.99 -0.42
CA ASN A 47 -15.97 -8.84 0.16
C ASN A 47 -16.52 -7.51 -0.37
N HIS A 48 -16.79 -7.42 -1.68
CA HIS A 48 -17.37 -6.20 -2.27
C HIS A 48 -18.84 -5.99 -1.86
N PHE A 49 -19.59 -7.07 -1.65
CA PHE A 49 -20.96 -7.02 -1.13
C PHE A 49 -20.96 -6.49 0.31
N ASP A 50 -20.10 -7.04 1.17
CA ASP A 50 -19.97 -6.65 2.56
C ASP A 50 -19.54 -5.18 2.68
N LEU A 51 -18.56 -4.74 1.87
CA LEU A 51 -18.21 -3.32 1.76
C LEU A 51 -19.42 -2.43 1.43
N THR A 52 -20.37 -2.92 0.63
CA THR A 52 -21.53 -2.12 0.24
C THR A 52 -22.55 -2.06 1.37
N PHE A 53 -22.89 -3.20 1.98
CA PHE A 53 -24.08 -3.32 2.82
C PHE A 53 -23.82 -3.45 4.32
N ASN A 54 -22.59 -3.76 4.75
CA ASN A 54 -22.27 -3.99 6.16
C ASN A 54 -21.57 -2.80 6.84
N TYR A 55 -21.25 -1.75 6.09
CA TYR A 55 -20.61 -0.53 6.63
C TYR A 55 -21.61 0.62 6.68
N THR A 56 -21.82 1.18 7.87
CA THR A 56 -22.68 2.35 8.09
C THR A 56 -21.89 3.65 8.19
N THR A 57 -20.61 3.60 8.57
CA THR A 57 -19.73 4.79 8.64
C THR A 57 -18.80 4.84 7.42
N TRP A 58 -18.52 6.05 6.92
CA TRP A 58 -17.53 6.22 5.85
C TRP A 58 -16.11 5.85 6.32
N TYR A 59 -15.77 6.19 7.57
CA TYR A 59 -14.44 6.01 8.11
C TYR A 59 -14.02 4.53 8.18
N ASP A 60 -14.88 3.66 8.70
CA ASP A 60 -14.58 2.22 8.75
C ASP A 60 -14.48 1.63 7.34
N TRP A 61 -15.31 2.12 6.42
CA TRP A 61 -15.33 1.68 5.04
C TRP A 61 -14.05 2.05 4.29
N VAL A 62 -13.54 3.28 4.44
CA VAL A 62 -12.31 3.71 3.75
C VAL A 62 -11.06 2.99 4.27
N TRP A 63 -11.07 2.62 5.55
CA TRP A 63 -10.04 1.76 6.11
C TRP A 63 -10.12 0.35 5.51
N ASP A 64 -11.30 -0.29 5.49
CA ASP A 64 -11.38 -1.68 5.01
C ASP A 64 -11.21 -1.81 3.48
N VAL A 65 -11.74 -0.87 2.68
CA VAL A 65 -11.58 -0.90 1.21
C VAL A 65 -10.10 -0.89 0.81
N SER A 66 -9.22 -0.34 1.66
CA SER A 66 -7.78 -0.29 1.48
C SER A 66 -7.07 -1.64 1.69
N TYR A 67 -7.75 -2.63 2.26
CA TYR A 67 -7.19 -3.95 2.61
C TYR A 67 -7.86 -5.08 1.84
N THR A 68 -8.62 -5.95 2.51
CA THR A 68 -9.17 -7.21 1.96
C THR A 68 -9.73 -7.12 0.53
N PRO A 69 -10.45 -6.05 0.14
CA PRO A 69 -11.09 -5.94 -1.17
C PRO A 69 -10.15 -5.77 -2.37
N HIS A 70 -8.87 -5.40 -2.15
CA HIS A 70 -7.86 -5.30 -3.21
C HIS A 70 -6.41 -5.45 -2.75
N GLY A 71 -6.08 -5.09 -1.52
CA GLY A 71 -4.76 -5.18 -0.89
C GLY A 71 -4.02 -6.49 -1.18
N PRO A 72 -4.65 -7.67 -0.99
CA PRO A 72 -4.05 -8.95 -1.34
C PRO A 72 -3.56 -9.07 -2.79
N VAL A 73 -4.23 -8.42 -3.76
CA VAL A 73 -3.89 -8.47 -5.18
C VAL A 73 -2.45 -8.01 -5.43
N HIS A 74 -1.94 -7.06 -4.65
CA HIS A 74 -0.55 -6.63 -4.72
C HIS A 74 0.44 -7.78 -4.45
N LEU A 75 0.13 -8.69 -3.53
CA LEU A 75 0.97 -9.85 -3.22
C LEU A 75 0.81 -10.97 -4.25
N PHE A 76 -0.40 -11.18 -4.75
CA PHE A 76 -0.68 -12.23 -5.74
C PHE A 76 -0.17 -11.91 -7.15
N ILE A 77 -0.20 -10.63 -7.58
CA ILE A 77 0.27 -10.20 -8.89
C ILE A 77 1.69 -9.65 -8.81
N GLY A 78 1.96 -8.80 -7.82
CA GLY A 78 3.23 -8.10 -7.68
C GLY A 78 4.28 -8.98 -7.06
N GLY A 79 4.02 -9.50 -5.86
CA GLY A 79 4.90 -10.40 -5.13
C GLY A 79 6.32 -9.87 -4.91
N MET A 80 7.17 -10.68 -4.28
CA MET A 80 8.57 -10.33 -3.98
C MET A 80 9.49 -11.52 -4.24
N GLY A 81 10.62 -11.28 -4.90
CA GLY A 81 11.59 -12.30 -5.28
C GLY A 81 13.04 -11.83 -5.14
N GLY A 82 13.92 -12.36 -6.00
CA GLY A 82 15.36 -12.15 -5.90
C GLY A 82 16.00 -12.99 -4.81
N SER A 83 16.96 -12.41 -4.08
CA SER A 83 17.71 -13.12 -3.05
C SER A 83 16.84 -13.64 -1.90
N CYS A 84 15.62 -13.11 -1.70
CA CYS A 84 14.77 -13.55 -0.61
C CYS A 84 14.07 -14.90 -0.87
N ASN A 85 14.06 -15.40 -2.12
CA ASN A 85 13.41 -16.67 -2.48
C ASN A 85 13.99 -17.90 -1.77
N GLN A 86 15.29 -17.86 -1.45
CA GLN A 86 16.03 -18.96 -0.84
C GLN A 86 16.55 -18.59 0.56
N MET A 87 16.01 -17.52 1.13
CA MET A 87 16.40 -17.09 2.47
C MET A 87 15.92 -18.10 3.50
N ASP A 88 16.82 -18.46 4.42
CA ASP A 88 16.54 -19.30 5.58
C ASP A 88 16.75 -18.45 6.84
N LEU A 89 15.68 -18.23 7.60
CA LEU A 89 15.71 -17.50 8.87
C LEU A 89 15.42 -18.40 10.07
N SER A 90 15.29 -19.71 9.85
CA SER A 90 15.01 -20.71 10.89
C SER A 90 16.04 -20.76 12.03
N PRO A 91 17.32 -20.32 11.87
CA PRO A 91 18.24 -20.22 13.00
C PRO A 91 17.81 -19.19 14.06
N TRP A 92 16.97 -18.21 13.70
CA TRP A 92 16.59 -17.10 14.57
C TRP A 92 15.07 -16.96 14.77
N LEU A 93 14.29 -17.39 13.78
CA LEU A 93 12.83 -17.24 13.75
C LEU A 93 12.14 -18.60 13.82
N THR A 94 11.00 -18.66 14.50
CA THR A 94 10.08 -19.79 14.35
C THR A 94 9.50 -19.83 12.94
N GLU A 95 8.94 -20.97 12.52
CA GLU A 95 8.31 -21.10 11.20
C GLU A 95 7.24 -20.02 10.94
N HIS A 96 6.42 -19.71 11.95
CA HIS A 96 5.40 -18.67 11.85
C HIS A 96 6.01 -17.28 11.69
N GLU A 97 7.03 -16.95 12.50
CA GLU A 97 7.73 -15.67 12.44
C GLU A 97 8.47 -15.48 11.12
N GLU A 98 9.16 -16.50 10.63
CA GLU A 98 9.84 -16.45 9.33
C GLU A 98 8.83 -16.21 8.20
N LYS A 99 7.69 -16.90 8.24
CA LYS A 99 6.61 -16.70 7.28
C LYS A 99 6.11 -15.26 7.30
N MET A 100 5.81 -14.70 8.48
CA MET A 100 5.38 -13.31 8.61
C MET A 100 6.46 -12.31 8.19
N PHE A 101 7.72 -12.57 8.52
CA PHE A 101 8.86 -11.75 8.10
C PHE A 101 8.94 -11.68 6.58
N LYS A 102 8.88 -12.83 5.91
CA LYS A 102 8.90 -12.93 4.44
C LYS A 102 7.74 -12.17 3.80
N TYR A 103 6.52 -12.29 4.33
CA TYR A 103 5.36 -11.53 3.81
C TYR A 103 5.50 -10.02 3.98
N MET A 104 6.09 -9.57 5.08
CA MET A 104 6.23 -8.15 5.38
C MET A 104 7.53 -7.53 4.88
N MET A 105 8.42 -8.33 4.27
CA MET A 105 9.75 -7.89 3.86
C MET A 105 9.71 -6.67 2.92
N PHE A 106 8.73 -6.60 2.02
CA PHE A 106 8.56 -5.46 1.12
C PHE A 106 8.28 -4.15 1.88
N ALA A 107 7.40 -4.21 2.88
CA ALA A 107 7.05 -3.05 3.71
C ALA A 107 8.22 -2.63 4.59
N MET A 108 8.93 -3.61 5.18
CA MET A 108 10.13 -3.35 5.97
C MET A 108 11.24 -2.72 5.12
N GLN A 109 11.46 -3.22 3.90
CA GLN A 109 12.45 -2.67 2.96
C GLN A 109 12.18 -1.20 2.65
N LYS A 110 10.94 -0.83 2.30
CA LYS A 110 10.55 0.57 2.09
C LYS A 110 10.81 1.41 3.34
N ASN A 111 10.39 0.94 4.51
CA ASN A 111 10.46 1.73 5.73
C ASN A 111 11.89 1.93 6.23
N LEU A 112 12.74 0.90 6.12
CA LEU A 112 14.17 1.00 6.42
C LEU A 112 14.87 1.98 5.47
N TRP A 113 14.45 2.03 4.20
CA TRP A 113 14.97 3.03 3.26
C TRP A 113 14.54 4.44 3.66
N ARG A 114 13.25 4.63 4.02
CA ARG A 114 12.72 5.92 4.48
C ARG A 114 13.37 6.41 5.78
N SER A 115 13.84 5.49 6.62
CA SER A 115 14.56 5.80 7.86
C SER A 115 16.08 5.91 7.67
N TYR A 116 16.58 5.85 6.43
CA TYR A 116 18.01 5.85 6.11
C TYR A 116 18.83 4.70 6.74
N ALA A 117 18.15 3.62 7.15
CA ALA A 117 18.79 2.42 7.68
C ALA A 117 19.38 1.56 6.55
N ILE A 118 18.78 1.61 5.36
CA ILE A 118 19.33 0.98 4.16
C ILE A 118 19.38 1.95 2.98
N GLU A 119 20.34 1.73 2.10
CA GLU A 119 20.55 2.46 0.87
C GLU A 119 20.54 1.50 -0.33
N PHE A 120 20.10 2.01 -1.47
CA PHE A 120 20.13 1.32 -2.74
C PHE A 120 21.18 1.98 -3.64
N PRO A 121 21.84 1.24 -4.53
CA PRO A 121 22.77 1.82 -5.49
C PRO A 121 22.09 2.91 -6.32
N LYS A 122 22.81 3.97 -6.71
CA LYS A 122 22.18 5.02 -7.55
C LYS A 122 21.92 4.57 -8.99
N TYR A 123 22.70 3.60 -9.45
CA TYR A 123 22.63 3.11 -10.82
C TYR A 123 23.08 1.65 -10.86
N CYS A 124 22.34 0.84 -11.61
CA CYS A 124 22.69 -0.53 -11.91
C CYS A 124 22.51 -0.80 -13.40
N THR A 125 23.35 -1.69 -13.94
CA THR A 125 23.21 -2.20 -15.30
C THR A 125 22.61 -3.59 -15.26
N GLN A 126 21.96 -4.02 -16.35
CA GLN A 126 21.47 -5.39 -16.46
C GLN A 126 22.61 -6.42 -16.40
N ASP A 127 23.78 -6.07 -16.91
CA ASP A 127 24.95 -6.95 -16.98
C ASP A 127 25.67 -7.12 -15.63
N ASN A 128 25.29 -6.32 -14.62
CA ASN A 128 25.89 -6.36 -13.29
C ASN A 128 24.83 -6.33 -12.17
N SER A 129 23.71 -7.03 -12.39
CA SER A 129 22.61 -7.08 -11.42
C SER A 129 23.03 -7.71 -10.09
N ASP A 130 24.04 -8.58 -10.10
CA ASP A 130 24.49 -9.30 -8.90
C ASP A 130 25.28 -8.42 -7.93
N GLU A 131 25.93 -7.36 -8.41
CA GLU A 131 26.56 -6.35 -7.57
C GLU A 131 25.57 -5.26 -7.12
N CYS A 132 24.36 -5.22 -7.70
CA CYS A 132 23.30 -4.30 -7.37
C CYS A 132 22.56 -4.71 -6.08
N THR A 133 23.22 -4.56 -4.95
CA THR A 133 22.73 -5.00 -3.64
C THR A 133 22.41 -3.83 -2.70
N ILE A 134 21.56 -4.11 -1.71
CA ILE A 134 21.23 -3.16 -0.64
C ILE A 134 22.47 -2.98 0.26
N ARG A 135 22.80 -1.72 0.56
CA ARG A 135 23.79 -1.36 1.58
C ARG A 135 23.06 -1.04 2.88
N CYS A 136 23.45 -1.67 3.98
CA CYS A 136 22.99 -1.27 5.31
C CYS A 136 23.86 -0.15 5.86
N ASN A 137 23.24 0.85 6.47
CA ASN A 137 23.95 1.92 7.16
C ASN A 137 24.25 1.49 8.60
N THR A 138 25.41 0.88 8.81
CA THR A 138 25.83 0.33 10.11
C THR A 138 26.90 1.18 10.79
N ASP A 139 27.13 2.42 10.33
CA ASP A 139 28.08 3.34 10.95
C ASP A 139 27.68 3.65 12.41
N ASP A 140 26.37 3.67 12.67
CA ASP A 140 25.77 3.57 14.00
C ASP A 140 24.91 2.30 14.06
N GLU A 141 25.54 1.20 14.48
CA GLU A 141 24.91 -0.12 14.59
C GLU A 141 23.67 -0.09 15.49
N LEU A 142 23.69 0.67 16.59
CA LEU A 142 22.55 0.72 17.52
C LEU A 142 21.33 1.39 16.87
N THR A 143 21.55 2.44 16.09
CA THR A 143 20.47 3.08 15.33
C THR A 143 19.89 2.14 14.27
N PHE A 144 20.74 1.43 13.53
CA PHE A 144 20.28 0.44 12.54
C PHE A 144 19.49 -0.71 13.19
N VAL A 145 20.04 -1.30 14.24
CA VAL A 145 19.39 -2.37 15.01
C VAL A 145 18.05 -1.89 15.57
N GLY A 146 17.99 -0.67 16.11
CA GLY A 146 16.75 -0.06 16.58
C GLY A 146 15.70 0.07 15.48
N ALA A 147 16.11 0.49 14.27
CA ALA A 147 15.21 0.63 13.12
C ALA A 147 14.65 -0.73 12.67
N LEU A 148 15.50 -1.74 12.48
CA LEU A 148 15.06 -3.09 12.08
C LEU A 148 14.21 -3.74 13.16
N ARG A 149 14.60 -3.61 14.44
CA ARG A 149 13.81 -4.07 15.59
C ARG A 149 12.41 -3.45 15.57
N GLY A 150 12.31 -2.14 15.38
CA GLY A 150 11.03 -1.44 15.29
C GLY A 150 10.15 -1.94 14.13
N GLN A 151 10.76 -2.23 12.97
CA GLN A 151 10.03 -2.84 11.84
C GLN A 151 9.54 -4.26 12.16
N MET A 152 10.38 -5.09 12.80
CA MET A 152 9.97 -6.44 13.21
C MET A 152 8.81 -6.39 14.21
N THR A 153 8.89 -5.55 15.24
CA THR A 153 7.80 -5.34 16.22
C THR A 153 6.51 -4.92 15.52
N GLY A 154 6.55 -3.88 14.68
CA GLY A 154 5.35 -3.32 14.05
C GLY A 154 4.75 -4.22 12.97
N MET A 155 5.57 -4.72 12.05
CA MET A 155 5.09 -5.45 10.87
C MET A 155 4.77 -6.91 11.17
N MET A 156 5.54 -7.56 12.04
CA MET A 156 5.29 -8.95 12.42
C MET A 156 4.35 -9.04 13.63
N ARG A 157 3.93 -7.91 14.21
CA ARG A 157 3.09 -7.81 15.40
C ARG A 157 3.67 -8.54 16.62
N LEU A 158 4.99 -8.54 16.75
CA LEU A 158 5.68 -9.14 17.90
C LEU A 158 5.55 -8.21 19.12
N ASN A 159 5.19 -8.77 20.27
CA ASN A 159 5.14 -8.03 21.52
C ASN A 159 6.55 -7.87 22.14
N THR A 160 6.65 -7.04 23.18
CA THR A 160 7.94 -6.74 23.85
C THR A 160 8.65 -8.01 24.33
N THR A 161 7.92 -8.96 24.93
CA THR A 161 8.48 -10.21 25.44
C THR A 161 8.98 -11.12 24.31
N GLU A 162 8.25 -11.21 23.20
CA GLU A 162 8.71 -11.95 22.02
C GLU A 162 9.98 -11.34 21.43
N MET A 163 10.15 -10.02 21.56
CA MET A 163 11.33 -9.31 21.08
C MET A 163 12.57 -9.46 21.97
N GLU A 164 12.41 -9.81 23.25
CA GLU A 164 13.54 -9.96 24.20
C GLU A 164 14.53 -11.06 23.77
N LYS A 165 14.10 -12.03 22.96
CA LYS A 165 14.98 -13.09 22.44
C LYS A 165 15.96 -12.59 21.38
N PHE A 166 15.74 -11.42 20.79
CA PHE A 166 16.59 -10.86 19.73
C PHE A 166 17.55 -9.80 20.28
N ASN A 167 18.72 -10.27 20.74
CA ASN A 167 19.85 -9.37 21.03
C ASN A 167 20.35 -8.66 19.75
N ASN A 168 21.22 -7.68 19.93
CA ASN A 168 21.70 -6.87 18.80
C ASN A 168 22.44 -7.71 17.76
N GLU A 169 23.24 -8.70 18.19
CA GLU A 169 23.92 -9.61 17.26
C GLU A 169 22.92 -10.38 16.40
N THR A 170 21.85 -10.91 16.99
CA THR A 170 20.82 -11.64 16.25
C THR A 170 20.10 -10.76 15.22
N ILE A 171 19.80 -9.51 15.57
CA ILE A 171 19.17 -8.57 14.63
C ILE A 171 20.11 -8.28 13.44
N MET A 172 21.42 -8.15 13.70
CA MET A 172 22.41 -7.97 12.63
C MET A 172 22.55 -9.20 11.73
N GLU A 173 22.55 -10.40 12.29
CA GLU A 173 22.57 -11.64 11.51
C GLU A 173 21.33 -11.77 10.61
N ILE A 174 20.14 -11.46 11.15
CA ILE A 174 18.91 -11.37 10.35
C ILE A 174 19.07 -10.32 9.24
N ALA A 175 19.66 -9.15 9.54
CA ALA A 175 19.88 -8.11 8.55
C ALA A 175 20.80 -8.56 7.40
N HIS A 176 21.87 -9.31 7.68
CA HIS A 176 22.76 -9.89 6.67
C HIS A 176 22.12 -11.02 5.85
N ALA A 177 21.21 -11.79 6.48
CA ALA A 177 20.42 -12.79 5.78
C ALA A 177 19.39 -12.17 4.82
N THR A 178 18.91 -10.96 5.13
CA THR A 178 17.72 -10.36 4.49
C THR A 178 18.00 -9.20 3.57
N PHE A 179 18.74 -8.20 4.04
CA PHE A 179 18.94 -6.90 3.40
C PHE A 179 20.40 -6.67 3.04
N CYS A 180 21.32 -6.73 4.01
CA CYS A 180 22.69 -6.24 3.82
C CYS A 180 23.46 -7.10 2.81
N GLY A 181 23.85 -6.50 1.68
CA GLY A 181 24.52 -7.22 0.58
C GLY A 181 23.58 -8.15 -0.19
N ARG A 182 22.27 -7.99 -0.05
CA ARG A 182 21.24 -8.80 -0.72
C ARG A 182 20.53 -7.98 -1.80
N ALA A 183 19.90 -8.67 -2.75
CA ALA A 183 19.15 -8.07 -3.84
C ALA A 183 17.71 -8.61 -3.91
N PRO A 184 16.89 -8.39 -2.86
CA PRO A 184 15.47 -8.68 -2.92
C PRO A 184 14.75 -7.61 -3.76
N TYR A 185 13.74 -8.01 -4.52
CA TYR A 185 12.99 -7.08 -5.37
C TYR A 185 11.52 -7.42 -5.46
N GLY A 186 10.68 -6.41 -5.67
CA GLY A 186 9.25 -6.56 -5.87
C GLY A 186 8.89 -6.60 -7.36
N GLY A 187 7.84 -7.35 -7.71
CA GLY A 187 7.18 -7.15 -9.00
C GLY A 187 6.44 -5.82 -9.04
N ASP A 188 6.02 -5.41 -10.23
CA ASP A 188 5.58 -4.05 -10.47
C ASP A 188 4.21 -3.77 -9.80
N HIS A 189 3.34 -4.77 -9.63
CA HIS A 189 2.06 -4.58 -8.90
C HIS A 189 2.19 -4.58 -7.37
N LEU A 190 3.39 -4.72 -6.78
CA LEU A 190 3.49 -4.96 -5.33
C LEU A 190 3.18 -3.72 -4.48
N GLU A 191 3.62 -2.54 -4.91
CA GLU A 191 3.59 -1.37 -4.04
C GLU A 191 3.56 -0.06 -4.85
N SER A 192 4.48 0.87 -4.63
CA SER A 192 4.56 2.18 -5.28
C SER A 192 4.75 2.11 -6.80
N SER A 193 5.14 0.95 -7.34
CA SER A 193 5.25 0.71 -8.78
C SER A 193 3.94 0.19 -9.40
N SER A 194 2.88 -0.02 -8.60
CA SER A 194 1.65 -0.68 -9.06
C SER A 194 0.99 -0.03 -10.27
N PRO A 195 0.96 1.31 -10.42
CA PRO A 195 0.41 1.94 -11.62
C PRO A 195 1.12 1.58 -12.94
N THR A 196 2.34 1.04 -12.88
CA THR A 196 3.08 0.54 -14.05
C THR A 196 2.49 -0.78 -14.56
N GLU A 197 1.80 -1.53 -13.70
CA GLU A 197 1.15 -2.79 -14.05
C GLU A 197 -0.30 -2.54 -14.50
N ALA A 198 -0.69 -3.10 -15.65
CA ALA A 198 -1.94 -2.77 -16.31
C ALA A 198 -3.21 -3.11 -15.49
N SER A 199 -3.19 -4.12 -14.61
CA SER A 199 -4.36 -4.49 -13.80
C SER A 199 -4.67 -3.49 -12.68
N PHE A 200 -3.75 -2.59 -12.33
CA PHE A 200 -4.04 -1.48 -11.42
C PHE A 200 -5.22 -0.64 -11.93
N TRP A 201 -5.23 -0.37 -13.24
CA TRP A 201 -6.18 0.53 -13.89
C TRP A 201 -7.60 0.01 -14.04
N PRO A 202 -7.91 -1.30 -14.11
CA PRO A 202 -9.27 -1.80 -13.90
C PRO A 202 -9.62 -2.04 -12.43
N ILE A 203 -8.66 -2.31 -11.54
CA ILE A 203 -8.93 -2.53 -10.11
C ILE A 203 -9.47 -1.25 -9.45
N HIS A 204 -8.79 -0.12 -9.60
CA HIS A 204 -9.18 1.11 -8.91
C HIS A 204 -10.53 1.70 -9.39
N PRO A 205 -10.86 1.71 -10.70
CA PRO A 205 -12.22 2.03 -11.15
C PRO A 205 -13.28 1.03 -10.68
N THR A 206 -12.92 -0.23 -10.43
CA THR A 206 -13.87 -1.19 -9.83
C THR A 206 -14.23 -0.77 -8.40
N LEU A 207 -13.25 -0.31 -7.61
CA LEU A 207 -13.49 0.21 -6.25
C LEU A 207 -14.22 1.55 -6.25
N ASP A 208 -13.90 2.45 -7.18
CA ASP A 208 -14.62 3.72 -7.35
C ASP A 208 -16.08 3.49 -7.80
N ARG A 209 -16.32 2.56 -8.73
CA ARG A 209 -17.67 2.10 -9.09
C ARG A 209 -18.43 1.54 -7.90
N LEU A 210 -17.75 0.77 -7.04
CA LEU A 210 -18.34 0.22 -5.82
C LEU A 210 -18.70 1.33 -4.81
N TYR A 211 -17.84 2.35 -4.66
CA TYR A 211 -18.11 3.52 -3.86
C TYR A 211 -19.35 4.29 -4.35
N GLN A 212 -19.40 4.62 -5.65
CA GLN A 212 -20.55 5.29 -6.26
C GLN A 212 -21.83 4.45 -6.13
N TYR A 213 -21.74 3.13 -6.28
CA TYR A 213 -22.86 2.22 -6.07
C TYR A 213 -23.38 2.28 -4.63
N LYS A 214 -22.48 2.18 -3.64
CA LYS A 214 -22.84 2.29 -2.22
C LYS A 214 -23.57 3.59 -1.93
N GLN A 215 -23.07 4.72 -2.43
CA GLN A 215 -23.71 6.04 -2.28
C GLN A 215 -25.14 6.09 -2.85
N LEU A 216 -25.46 5.24 -3.83
CA LEU A 216 -26.80 5.20 -4.45
C LEU A 216 -27.76 4.22 -3.78
N VAL A 217 -27.27 3.13 -3.20
CA VAL A 217 -28.13 2.03 -2.72
C VAL A 217 -28.11 1.83 -1.22
N ALA A 218 -26.98 2.10 -0.57
CA ALA A 218 -26.80 1.96 0.87
C ALA A 218 -25.86 3.06 1.38
N PRO A 219 -26.29 4.34 1.33
CA PRO A 219 -25.47 5.48 1.76
C PRO A 219 -25.01 5.29 3.21
N PHE A 220 -23.88 5.90 3.56
CA PHE A 220 -23.42 5.91 4.94
C PHE A 220 -24.43 6.63 5.83
N GLU A 221 -24.73 6.06 7.00
CA GLU A 221 -25.50 6.71 8.06
C GLU A 221 -24.68 7.85 8.69
N GLU A 222 -23.37 7.61 8.84
CA GLU A 222 -22.40 8.58 9.34
C GLU A 222 -21.32 8.84 8.29
N ASP A 223 -21.40 10.01 7.66
CA ASP A 223 -20.42 10.47 6.67
C ASP A 223 -19.31 11.34 7.30
N VAL A 224 -18.82 10.90 8.45
CA VAL A 224 -17.78 11.61 9.21
C VAL A 224 -16.39 11.11 8.78
N TRP A 225 -15.47 12.05 8.56
CA TRP A 225 -14.05 11.74 8.67
C TRP A 225 -13.81 11.63 10.18
N ASP A 226 -13.41 10.48 10.73
CA ASP A 226 -13.23 10.38 12.19
C ASP A 226 -12.03 11.27 12.57
N LEU A 227 -12.35 12.45 13.09
CA LEU A 227 -11.42 13.52 13.44
C LEU A 227 -11.07 13.33 14.90
N ASP A 228 -10.18 12.38 15.20
CA ASP A 228 -9.73 12.25 16.57
C ASP A 228 -8.87 13.47 16.94
N GLU A 229 -9.48 14.42 17.66
CA GLU A 229 -8.82 15.61 18.22
C GLU A 229 -7.67 15.24 19.19
N SER A 230 -7.57 13.96 19.59
CA SER A 230 -6.51 13.45 20.47
C SER A 230 -5.23 13.01 19.75
N GLU A 231 -5.22 12.96 18.41
CA GLU A 231 -3.99 12.73 17.64
C GLU A 231 -3.04 13.95 17.75
N PRO A 232 -1.73 13.76 18.01
CA PRO A 232 -0.78 14.87 18.13
C PRO A 232 -0.72 15.70 16.83
N GLY A 233 -1.23 16.94 16.90
CA GLY A 233 -1.36 17.84 15.74
C GLY A 233 -2.81 18.25 15.43
N GLY A 234 -3.67 18.33 16.46
CA GLY A 234 -5.13 18.58 16.46
C GLY A 234 -5.70 19.80 15.72
N GLU A 235 -5.22 20.09 14.51
CA GLU A 235 -5.86 20.94 13.51
C GLU A 235 -6.20 20.08 12.28
N VAL A 236 -6.95 18.99 12.51
CA VAL A 236 -7.30 17.91 11.55
C VAL A 236 -8.19 18.41 10.37
N GLN A 237 -8.62 19.68 10.42
CA GLN A 237 -9.39 20.37 9.38
C GLN A 237 -8.55 21.38 8.56
N MET A 238 -7.28 21.58 8.88
CA MET A 238 -6.41 22.51 8.17
C MET A 238 -5.42 21.77 7.27
N TYR A 239 -5.00 22.45 6.19
CA TYR A 239 -3.90 22.00 5.35
C TYR A 239 -2.73 21.57 6.22
N CYS A 240 -2.21 20.37 6.03
CA CYS A 240 -1.04 20.01 6.80
C CYS A 240 0.16 20.89 6.42
N ILE A 241 0.68 21.62 7.40
CA ILE A 241 1.88 22.43 7.24
C ILE A 241 3.08 21.50 7.47
N TYR A 242 3.83 21.25 6.40
CA TYR A 242 5.03 20.42 6.48
C TYR A 242 6.05 21.03 7.45
N SER A 243 6.19 20.44 8.62
CA SER A 243 7.19 20.76 9.62
C SER A 243 7.78 19.47 10.18
N MET A 244 8.97 19.53 10.79
CA MET A 244 9.59 18.35 11.40
C MET A 244 8.77 17.78 12.59
N GLU A 245 7.83 18.57 13.10
CA GLU A 245 6.91 18.22 14.19
C GLU A 245 5.47 17.98 13.70
N GLY A 246 5.21 18.19 12.40
CA GLY A 246 3.86 18.14 11.82
C GLY A 246 3.42 16.73 11.49
N GLY A 247 2.18 16.39 11.86
CA GLY A 247 1.53 15.10 11.58
C GLY A 247 1.12 14.89 10.12
N CYS A 248 1.87 15.40 9.13
CA CYS A 248 1.48 15.35 7.72
C CYS A 248 1.54 13.93 7.16
N LYS A 249 0.41 13.22 7.25
CA LYS A 249 0.24 11.88 6.67
C LYS A 249 -0.37 11.90 5.28
N GLY A 250 -0.98 13.02 4.85
CA GLY A 250 -1.70 13.13 3.57
C GLY A 250 -3.09 12.50 3.59
N HIS A 251 -3.58 12.12 4.77
CA HIS A 251 -4.84 11.40 4.97
C HIS A 251 -5.86 12.22 5.76
N HIS A 252 -5.58 13.49 6.07
CA HIS A 252 -6.57 14.36 6.69
C HIS A 252 -7.58 14.86 5.64
N ALA A 253 -8.78 15.21 6.08
CA ALA A 253 -9.85 15.69 5.21
C ALA A 253 -9.42 16.91 4.38
N GLY A 254 -8.68 17.84 5.00
CA GLY A 254 -8.20 19.07 4.38
C GLY A 254 -6.87 18.93 3.62
N ASP A 255 -6.24 17.75 3.58
CA ASP A 255 -5.01 17.56 2.81
C ASP A 255 -5.31 17.61 1.32
N LEU A 256 -4.47 18.32 0.55
CA LEU A 256 -4.59 18.40 -0.90
C LEU A 256 -4.17 17.09 -1.56
N CYS A 257 -4.98 16.65 -2.52
CA CYS A 257 -4.58 15.64 -3.49
C CYS A 257 -3.33 16.11 -4.26
N PHE A 258 -2.43 15.17 -4.55
CA PHE A 258 -1.17 15.47 -5.23
C PHE A 258 -1.37 16.00 -6.66
N THR A 259 -2.43 15.56 -7.36
CA THR A 259 -2.76 15.98 -8.72
C THR A 259 -4.02 16.82 -8.76
N GLU A 260 -4.09 17.74 -9.73
CA GLU A 260 -5.32 18.47 -10.03
C GLU A 260 -6.43 17.50 -10.46
N SER A 261 -7.62 17.71 -9.91
CA SER A 261 -8.85 17.05 -10.34
C SER A 261 -9.54 17.88 -11.42
N ILE A 262 -10.16 17.20 -12.39
CA ILE A 262 -11.06 17.85 -13.35
C ILE A 262 -12.47 17.75 -12.79
N SER A 263 -13.13 18.88 -12.61
CA SER A 263 -14.45 18.94 -11.97
C SER A 263 -15.34 20.03 -12.56
N ARG A 264 -16.64 19.89 -12.38
CA ARG A 264 -17.64 20.81 -12.92
C ARG A 264 -17.87 21.99 -11.97
N VAL A 265 -17.58 23.19 -12.45
CA VAL A 265 -17.81 24.46 -11.77
C VAL A 265 -18.63 25.35 -12.68
N ASN A 266 -19.79 25.85 -12.22
CA ASN A 266 -20.68 26.73 -13.00
C ASN A 266 -21.04 26.22 -14.42
N GLY A 267 -21.12 24.90 -14.58
CA GLY A 267 -21.46 24.27 -15.85
C GLY A 267 -20.28 23.93 -16.76
N THR A 268 -19.07 24.39 -16.45
CA THR A 268 -17.82 24.10 -17.18
C THR A 268 -16.91 23.15 -16.39
N TYR A 269 -16.08 22.38 -17.09
CA TYR A 269 -15.08 21.53 -16.43
C TYR A 269 -13.76 22.28 -16.31
N GLU A 270 -13.26 22.40 -15.08
CA GLU A 270 -12.05 23.14 -14.73
C GLU A 270 -11.10 22.24 -13.95
N LYS A 271 -9.80 22.56 -14.01
CA LYS A 271 -8.78 21.90 -13.21
C LYS A 271 -8.58 22.65 -11.91
N SER A 272 -8.59 21.94 -10.80
CA SER A 272 -8.31 22.49 -9.47
C SER A 272 -7.72 21.42 -8.57
N TYR A 273 -6.89 21.84 -7.62
CA TYR A 273 -6.50 20.98 -6.50
C TYR A 273 -7.70 20.80 -5.58
N TYR A 274 -8.02 19.55 -5.29
CA TYR A 274 -9.04 19.19 -4.31
C TYR A 274 -8.38 18.72 -3.03
N THR A 275 -8.99 19.05 -1.91
CA THR A 275 -8.77 18.34 -0.65
C THR A 275 -9.31 16.91 -0.76
N ASN A 276 -8.86 16.02 0.11
CA ASN A 276 -9.40 14.66 0.20
C ASN A 276 -10.93 14.67 0.39
N TYR A 277 -11.45 15.60 1.18
CA TYR A 277 -12.88 15.79 1.37
C TYR A 277 -13.59 16.24 0.08
N GLU A 278 -13.09 17.28 -0.60
CA GLU A 278 -13.69 17.77 -1.85
C GLU A 278 -13.69 16.69 -2.94
N MET A 279 -12.61 15.91 -3.05
CA MET A 279 -12.53 14.80 -3.99
C MET A 279 -13.59 13.74 -3.70
N ARG A 280 -13.74 13.34 -2.43
CA ARG A 280 -14.79 12.40 -2.00
C ARG A 280 -16.18 12.92 -2.38
N THR A 281 -16.50 14.16 -2.05
CA THR A 281 -17.80 14.77 -2.37
C THR A 281 -18.05 14.86 -3.88
N ALA A 282 -17.01 15.12 -4.67
CA ALA A 282 -17.12 15.17 -6.12
C ALA A 282 -17.39 13.78 -6.75
N MET A 283 -16.96 12.70 -6.11
CA MET A 283 -17.22 11.32 -6.55
C MET A 283 -18.68 10.90 -6.36
N THR A 284 -19.52 11.68 -5.64
CA THR A 284 -20.95 11.38 -5.51
C THR A 284 -21.66 11.50 -6.87
N PRO A 285 -22.27 10.43 -7.40
CA PRO A 285 -22.81 10.43 -8.77
C PRO A 285 -24.00 11.39 -8.98
N ALA A 286 -24.70 11.79 -7.90
CA ALA A 286 -25.84 12.70 -7.97
C ALA A 286 -25.47 14.14 -8.35
N THR A 287 -24.21 14.55 -8.15
CA THR A 287 -23.77 15.94 -8.38
C THR A 287 -23.25 16.17 -9.80
N TYR A 288 -22.87 15.09 -10.51
CA TYR A 288 -22.18 15.16 -11.80
C TYR A 288 -20.94 16.09 -11.76
N SER A 289 -20.26 16.13 -10.60
CA SER A 289 -19.08 16.96 -10.40
C SER A 289 -17.88 16.45 -11.21
N LEU A 290 -17.65 15.14 -11.26
CA LEU A 290 -16.59 14.55 -12.09
C LEU A 290 -17.04 14.44 -13.57
N PRO A 291 -16.09 14.39 -14.53
CA PRO A 291 -16.40 14.28 -15.96
C PRO A 291 -16.85 12.88 -16.40
N TYR A 292 -17.16 11.99 -15.44
CA TYR A 292 -17.59 10.64 -15.70
C TYR A 292 -18.59 10.16 -14.65
N ILE A 293 -19.39 9.17 -15.05
CA ILE A 293 -20.18 8.27 -14.20
C ILE A 293 -20.11 6.89 -14.84
N TYR A 294 -20.32 5.83 -14.05
CA TYR A 294 -20.39 4.48 -14.61
C TYR A 294 -21.70 4.26 -15.36
N ASN A 295 -21.62 3.57 -16.50
CA ASN A 295 -22.78 3.24 -17.33
C ASN A 295 -23.85 2.43 -16.59
N ASP A 296 -23.41 1.54 -15.70
CA ASP A 296 -24.27 0.70 -14.87
C ASP A 296 -23.54 0.29 -13.58
N PHE A 297 -24.31 -0.18 -12.61
CA PHE A 297 -23.82 -0.74 -11.34
C PHE A 297 -24.26 -2.21 -11.16
N GLN A 298 -24.22 -2.98 -12.25
CA GLN A 298 -24.58 -4.40 -12.24
C GLN A 298 -23.38 -5.30 -11.92
N TRP A 299 -23.61 -6.30 -11.08
CA TRP A 299 -22.62 -7.28 -10.64
C TRP A 299 -23.12 -8.71 -10.85
N ASP A 300 -23.76 -8.98 -11.99
CA ASP A 300 -24.43 -10.26 -12.29
C ASP A 300 -23.50 -11.47 -12.18
N HIS A 301 -22.20 -11.29 -12.44
CA HIS A 301 -21.19 -12.33 -12.24
C HIS A 301 -21.06 -12.77 -10.77
N CYS A 302 -21.35 -11.89 -9.80
CA CYS A 302 -21.30 -12.23 -8.38
C CYS A 302 -22.40 -13.19 -7.95
N ALA A 303 -23.60 -13.07 -8.54
CA ALA A 303 -24.68 -14.02 -8.29
C ALA A 303 -24.32 -15.44 -8.76
N GLN A 304 -23.46 -15.55 -9.79
CA GLN A 304 -23.00 -16.83 -10.32
C GLN A 304 -21.89 -17.47 -9.47
N VAL A 305 -21.15 -16.68 -8.68
CA VAL A 305 -19.91 -17.14 -8.02
C VAL A 305 -20.04 -17.24 -6.50
N THR A 306 -20.80 -16.36 -5.82
CA THR A 306 -20.81 -16.28 -4.35
C THR A 306 -22.19 -16.19 -3.70
N ASN A 307 -23.28 -16.44 -4.44
CA ASN A 307 -24.68 -16.15 -4.02
C ASN A 307 -24.93 -14.68 -3.60
N ALA A 308 -23.94 -13.80 -3.70
CA ALA A 308 -24.08 -12.37 -3.41
C ALA A 308 -24.85 -11.72 -4.56
N THR A 309 -26.03 -11.18 -4.25
CA THR A 309 -26.91 -10.53 -5.22
C THR A 309 -26.95 -9.04 -4.94
N PHE A 310 -26.35 -8.25 -5.84
CA PHE A 310 -26.35 -6.80 -5.76
C PHE A 310 -27.70 -6.27 -6.29
N PRO A 311 -28.53 -5.60 -5.48
CA PRO A 311 -29.78 -5.00 -5.94
C PRO A 311 -29.54 -3.93 -7.01
N ARG A 312 -30.49 -3.69 -7.91
CA ARG A 312 -30.34 -2.61 -8.88
C ARG A 312 -30.54 -1.26 -8.19
N VAL A 313 -29.89 -0.24 -8.72
CA VAL A 313 -30.13 1.15 -8.27
C VAL A 313 -31.61 1.48 -8.51
N GLY A 314 -32.31 1.86 -7.44
CA GLY A 314 -33.74 2.18 -7.44
C GLY A 314 -34.69 1.04 -7.05
N ASP A 315 -34.18 -0.18 -6.79
CA ASP A 315 -35.00 -1.30 -6.28
C ASP A 315 -35.22 -1.25 -4.75
N MET A 316 -34.49 -0.38 -4.04
CA MET A 316 -34.57 -0.17 -2.58
C MET A 316 -35.17 1.17 -2.22
#